data_AF-A0A7S2FZ15-F1
#
_entry.id   AF-A0A7S2FZ15-F1
#
_cell.length_a   1.000
_cell.length_b   1.000
_cell.length_c   1.000
_cell.angle_alpha   90.00
_cell.angle_beta   90.00
_cell.angle_gamma   90.00
#
_symmetry.space_group_name_H-M   'P 1'
#
loop_
_entity.id
_entity.type
_entity.pdbx_description
1 polymer ?
#
loop_
_entity_poly.entity_id
_entity_poly.type
_entity_poly.pdbx_seq_one_letter_code
_entity_poly.pdbx_strand_id
1 'polypeptide(L)'
;VTGKKHKKGLACLVGALSAGEWAVEHLCGVDEDRNLVYITGTASGPLERHLYCLPLQAVVEVAATTPQSVAAADGTCRKAVSSPTVITTSVGMHEVLMDHRSRYFVDLHDDLTTPPKLMLYELAHGETGGMTCDAEREPVSARCCGLIHDAMESRVQELSDDLPPPHLFSFRSREGGGSGGGDDNRDSSKGGRGGDGDGKRDSP
;
A
#
# COMPACT_ATOMS: atom_id res chain seq x y z
N VAL A 1 -45.69 14.39 11.05
CA VAL A 1 -44.30 14.86 10.92
C VAL A 1 -43.89 14.72 9.46
N THR A 2 -43.90 15.83 8.73
CA THR A 2 -43.65 15.88 7.28
C THR A 2 -42.16 15.76 7.00
N GLY A 3 -41.76 14.71 6.26
CA GLY A 3 -40.38 14.48 5.86
C GLY A 3 -39.85 15.60 4.96
N LYS A 4 -38.74 16.22 5.39
CA LYS A 4 -37.98 17.21 4.61
C LYS A 4 -37.52 16.56 3.30
N LYS A 5 -38.01 17.05 2.16
CA LYS A 5 -37.46 16.72 0.84
C LYS A 5 -36.09 17.40 0.69
N HIS A 6 -35.02 16.62 0.66
CA HIS A 6 -33.69 17.11 0.30
C HIS A 6 -33.70 17.54 -1.18
N LYS A 7 -33.25 18.75 -1.48
CA LYS A 7 -33.06 19.23 -2.86
C LYS A 7 -32.00 18.35 -3.54
N LYS A 8 -32.31 17.81 -4.72
CA LYS A 8 -31.33 17.11 -5.57
C LYS A 8 -30.19 18.08 -5.90
N GLY A 9 -28.96 17.74 -5.55
CA GLY A 9 -27.77 18.45 -5.99
C GLY A 9 -27.52 18.25 -7.49
N LEU A 10 -26.83 19.20 -8.13
CA LEU A 10 -26.52 19.20 -9.57
C LEU A 10 -25.39 18.23 -9.97
N ALA A 11 -24.76 17.54 -9.01
CA ALA A 11 -23.68 16.60 -9.29
C ALA A 11 -24.23 15.24 -9.73
N CYS A 12 -23.69 14.68 -10.82
CA CYS A 12 -23.96 13.31 -11.27
C CYS A 12 -22.69 12.45 -11.16
N LEU A 13 -22.86 11.18 -10.79
CA LEU A 13 -21.78 10.21 -10.82
C LEU A 13 -21.45 9.88 -12.28
N VAL A 14 -20.22 10.16 -12.69
CA VAL A 14 -19.73 9.86 -14.05
C VAL A 14 -19.26 8.42 -14.17
N GLY A 15 -18.61 7.89 -13.13
CA GLY A 15 -18.14 6.50 -13.09
C GLY A 15 -17.06 6.28 -12.03
N ALA A 16 -16.75 5.01 -11.73
CA ALA A 16 -15.67 4.63 -10.84
C ALA A 16 -14.29 4.83 -11.52
N LEU A 17 -13.28 5.22 -10.73
CA LEU A 17 -11.89 5.36 -11.19
C LEU A 17 -11.00 4.17 -10.80
N SER A 18 -11.30 3.56 -9.65
CA SER A 18 -10.63 2.38 -9.12
C SER A 18 -11.65 1.32 -8.70
N ALA A 19 -11.19 0.07 -8.62
CA ALA A 19 -11.94 -1.07 -8.10
C ALA A 19 -10.95 -2.15 -7.62
N GLY A 20 -11.44 -3.10 -6.83
CA GLY A 20 -10.67 -4.23 -6.33
C GLY A 20 -10.80 -4.39 -4.81
N GLU A 21 -10.10 -5.40 -4.28
CA GLU A 21 -10.07 -5.75 -2.85
C GLU A 21 -8.99 -4.94 -2.11
N TRP A 22 -9.13 -3.62 -2.10
CA TRP A 22 -8.24 -2.69 -1.40
C TRP A 22 -9.00 -1.39 -1.07
N ALA A 23 -8.48 -0.60 -0.13
CA ALA A 23 -9.13 0.62 0.32
C ALA A 23 -8.37 1.87 -0.18
N VAL A 24 -9.14 2.85 -0.67
CA VAL A 24 -8.65 4.22 -0.86
C VAL A 24 -8.78 4.93 0.48
N GLU A 25 -7.70 5.59 0.93
CA GLU A 25 -7.67 6.26 2.24
C GLU A 25 -7.71 7.77 2.11
N HIS A 26 -6.93 8.36 1.20
CA HIS A 26 -6.84 9.81 1.05
C HIS A 26 -6.76 10.27 -0.41
N LEU A 27 -7.38 11.41 -0.72
CA LEU A 27 -7.21 12.13 -1.98
C LEU A 27 -6.08 13.16 -1.81
N CYS A 28 -4.94 12.92 -2.45
CA CYS A 28 -3.75 13.78 -2.31
C CYS A 28 -3.78 14.97 -3.27
N GLY A 29 -4.24 14.76 -4.50
CA GLY A 29 -4.24 15.79 -5.52
C GLY A 29 -4.99 15.39 -6.78
N VAL A 30 -5.40 16.39 -7.55
CA VAL A 30 -6.00 16.21 -8.87
C VAL A 30 -5.21 17.09 -9.83
N ASP A 31 -4.69 16.49 -10.90
CA ASP A 31 -4.03 17.20 -12.00
C ASP A 31 -4.98 17.19 -13.20
N GLU A 32 -5.75 18.27 -13.34
CA GLU A 32 -6.73 18.44 -14.42
C GLU A 32 -6.04 18.58 -15.78
N ASP A 33 -4.90 19.25 -15.84
CA ASP A 33 -4.14 19.48 -17.07
C ASP A 33 -3.66 18.15 -17.67
N ARG A 34 -3.29 17.20 -16.81
CA ARG A 34 -2.81 15.87 -17.21
C ARG A 34 -3.86 14.77 -17.09
N ASN A 35 -5.07 15.08 -16.65
CA ASN A 35 -6.16 14.13 -16.41
C ASN A 35 -5.74 13.00 -15.44
N LEU A 36 -5.05 13.34 -14.34
CA LEU A 36 -4.60 12.39 -13.33
C LEU A 36 -5.19 12.70 -11.94
N VAL A 37 -5.34 11.66 -11.14
CA VAL A 37 -5.68 11.76 -9.72
C VAL A 37 -4.66 10.99 -8.89
N TYR A 38 -4.25 11.60 -7.78
CA TYR A 38 -3.30 11.05 -6.82
C TYR A 38 -4.02 10.71 -5.53
N ILE A 39 -3.94 9.44 -5.13
CA ILE A 39 -4.62 8.92 -3.94
C ILE A 39 -3.67 8.05 -3.13
N THR A 40 -3.88 7.94 -1.82
CA THR A 40 -3.24 6.89 -1.02
C THR A 40 -4.20 5.74 -0.76
N GLY A 41 -3.65 4.55 -0.57
CA GLY A 41 -4.44 3.37 -0.27
C GLY A 41 -3.60 2.13 -0.02
N THR A 42 -4.25 0.97 -0.04
CA THR A 42 -3.66 -0.33 0.33
C THR A 42 -3.58 -1.31 -0.85
N ALA A 43 -3.46 -0.81 -2.09
CA ALA A 43 -3.48 -1.65 -3.29
C ALA A 43 -2.26 -2.61 -3.38
N SER A 44 -1.13 -2.26 -2.76
CA SER A 44 0.07 -3.11 -2.69
C SER A 44 -0.06 -4.19 -1.61
N GLY A 45 -0.84 -3.92 -0.57
CA GLY A 45 -1.09 -4.85 0.53
C GLY A 45 -1.76 -4.15 1.72
N PRO A 46 -2.41 -4.90 2.63
CA PRO A 46 -3.11 -4.33 3.79
C PRO A 46 -2.17 -3.78 4.89
N LEU A 47 -0.88 -4.08 4.82
CA LEU A 47 0.14 -3.63 5.77
C LEU A 47 0.96 -2.43 5.26
N GLU A 48 0.66 -1.97 4.05
CA GLU A 48 1.41 -0.91 3.39
C GLU A 48 0.43 0.13 2.85
N ARG A 49 0.80 1.39 2.98
CA ARG A 49 0.03 2.50 2.41
C ARG A 49 0.91 3.26 1.46
N HIS A 50 0.54 3.35 0.19
CA HIS A 50 1.35 4.04 -0.81
C HIS A 50 0.59 5.15 -1.51
N LEU A 51 1.32 6.05 -2.16
CA LEU A 51 0.79 6.95 -3.16
C LEU A 51 0.58 6.21 -4.48
N TYR A 52 -0.62 6.34 -5.02
CA TYR A 52 -1.01 5.82 -6.33
C TYR A 52 -1.47 6.94 -7.26
N CYS A 53 -1.28 6.71 -8.55
CA CYS A 53 -1.74 7.56 -9.63
C CYS A 53 -2.76 6.79 -10.50
N LEU A 54 -3.85 7.46 -10.86
CA LEU A 54 -4.87 6.94 -11.78
C LEU A 54 -5.31 8.01 -12.79
N PRO A 55 -5.75 7.61 -13.99
CA PRO A 55 -6.43 8.53 -14.91
C PRO A 55 -7.78 8.99 -14.34
N LEU A 56 -8.04 10.29 -14.37
CA LEU A 56 -9.31 10.89 -13.94
C LEU A 56 -10.45 10.55 -14.91
N GLN A 57 -10.14 10.39 -16.18
CA GLN A 57 -11.05 9.89 -17.20
C GLN A 57 -10.40 8.69 -17.90
N ALA A 58 -10.97 7.50 -17.72
CA ALA A 58 -10.65 6.37 -18.58
C ALA A 58 -11.12 6.71 -20.00
N VAL A 59 -10.16 6.78 -20.92
CA VAL A 59 -10.47 6.84 -22.34
C VAL A 59 -11.05 5.48 -22.69
N VAL A 60 -12.36 5.45 -22.94
CA VAL A 60 -12.97 4.27 -23.56
C VAL A 60 -12.50 4.30 -25.00
N GLU A 61 -11.48 3.50 -25.33
CA GLU A 61 -11.29 3.13 -26.73
C GLU A 61 -12.58 2.44 -27.17
N VAL A 62 -13.40 3.15 -27.94
CA VAL A 62 -14.30 2.48 -28.87
C VAL A 62 -13.35 1.80 -29.83
N ALA A 63 -13.06 0.52 -29.58
CA ALA A 63 -12.32 -0.34 -30.48
C ALA A 63 -13.01 -0.29 -31.84
N ALA A 64 -12.57 0.64 -32.68
CA ALA A 64 -12.93 0.72 -34.07
C ALA A 64 -12.24 -0.47 -34.73
N THR A 65 -12.92 -1.62 -34.74
CA THR A 65 -13.07 -2.56 -35.86
C THR A 65 -13.55 -3.91 -35.31
N THR A 66 -14.84 -4.05 -34.96
CA THR A 66 -15.64 -5.25 -35.28
C THR A 66 -17.14 -4.92 -35.12
N PRO A 67 -17.97 -4.98 -36.16
CA PRO A 67 -19.41 -4.82 -36.01
C PRO A 67 -20.02 -6.16 -35.58
N GLN A 68 -19.88 -6.55 -34.32
CA GLN A 68 -20.80 -7.46 -33.62
C GLN A 68 -20.27 -7.82 -32.23
N SER A 69 -20.83 -7.21 -31.19
CA SER A 69 -21.40 -7.96 -30.07
C SER A 69 -22.24 -7.02 -29.21
N VAL A 70 -23.55 -7.22 -29.32
CA VAL A 70 -24.62 -6.82 -28.39
C VAL A 70 -24.33 -5.61 -27.50
N ALA A 71 -24.58 -4.42 -28.06
CA ALA A 71 -24.97 -3.27 -27.27
C ALA A 71 -26.11 -3.72 -26.33
N ALA A 72 -25.86 -3.68 -25.03
CA ALA A 72 -26.93 -3.75 -24.05
C ALA A 72 -27.92 -2.62 -24.39
N ALA A 73 -29.21 -2.95 -24.43
CA ALA A 73 -30.29 -2.03 -24.79
C ALA A 73 -30.45 -0.83 -23.83
N ASP A 74 -29.69 -0.82 -22.74
CA ASP A 74 -29.55 0.30 -21.82
C ASP A 74 -28.21 0.97 -22.09
N GLY A 75 -28.20 2.23 -22.55
CA GLY A 75 -27.03 3.01 -22.98
C GLY A 75 -25.96 3.31 -21.90
N THR A 76 -25.64 2.36 -21.04
CA THR A 76 -24.55 2.43 -20.07
C THR A 76 -23.23 2.03 -20.72
N CYS A 77 -22.42 3.03 -21.08
CA CYS A 77 -21.01 2.85 -21.42
C CYS A 77 -20.29 2.37 -20.14
N ARG A 78 -19.77 1.14 -20.14
CA ARG A 78 -18.98 0.62 -19.01
C ARG A 78 -17.58 1.24 -19.08
N LYS A 79 -17.32 2.28 -18.29
CA LYS A 79 -15.99 2.90 -18.15
C LYS A 79 -15.01 1.82 -17.66
N ALA A 80 -13.95 1.56 -18.42
CA ALA A 80 -12.90 0.62 -18.01
C ALA A 80 -12.18 1.16 -16.78
N VAL A 81 -12.14 0.38 -15.71
CA VAL A 81 -11.47 0.74 -14.46
C VAL A 81 -9.99 0.38 -14.59
N SER A 82 -9.11 1.37 -14.46
CA SER A 82 -7.66 1.19 -14.57
C SER A 82 -7.05 0.67 -13.27
N SER A 83 -6.03 -0.18 -13.36
CA SER A 83 -5.19 -0.53 -12.21
C SER A 83 -4.35 0.68 -11.78
N PRO A 84 -4.24 0.98 -10.48
CA PRO A 84 -3.44 2.10 -9.99
C PRO A 84 -1.95 1.89 -10.23
N THR A 85 -1.24 2.95 -10.62
CA THR A 85 0.23 2.97 -10.69
C THR A 85 0.79 3.43 -9.34
N VAL A 86 1.63 2.62 -8.70
CA VAL A 86 2.30 2.99 -7.44
C VAL A 86 3.43 3.98 -7.71
N ILE A 87 3.55 5.01 -6.87
CA ILE A 87 4.53 6.10 -7.01
C ILE A 87 5.62 6.03 -5.93
N THR A 88 5.26 5.76 -4.68
CA THR A 88 6.19 5.55 -3.57
C THR A 88 6.82 4.17 -3.65
N THR A 89 8.15 4.07 -3.49
CA THR A 89 8.90 2.82 -3.71
C THR A 89 9.40 2.13 -2.44
N SER A 90 9.58 2.86 -1.33
CA SER A 90 9.88 2.27 -0.03
C SER A 90 8.66 1.48 0.47
N VAL A 91 8.88 0.41 1.21
CA VAL A 91 7.81 -0.32 1.90
C VAL A 91 7.38 0.42 3.17
N GLY A 92 6.14 0.21 3.60
CA GLY A 92 5.64 0.72 4.88
C GLY A 92 4.46 1.66 4.74
N MET A 93 4.33 2.56 5.71
CA MET A 93 3.19 3.45 5.85
C MET A 93 3.57 4.85 5.39
N HIS A 94 2.98 5.30 4.29
CA HIS A 94 3.24 6.63 3.74
C HIS A 94 2.13 7.62 4.12
N GLU A 95 2.49 8.79 4.62
CA GLU A 95 1.62 9.95 4.75
C GLU A 95 2.12 11.04 3.79
N VAL A 96 1.31 11.30 2.76
CA VAL A 96 1.71 12.10 1.61
C VAL A 96 0.98 13.43 1.58
N LEU A 97 1.75 14.50 1.41
CA LEU A 97 1.26 15.85 1.18
C LEU A 97 1.75 16.33 -0.18
N MET A 98 0.81 16.57 -1.09
CA MET A 98 1.11 17.00 -2.46
C MET A 98 0.88 18.51 -2.61
N ASP A 99 1.70 19.17 -3.42
CA ASP A 99 1.48 20.56 -3.77
C ASP A 99 0.27 20.73 -4.71
N HIS A 100 -0.29 21.94 -4.78
CA HIS A 100 -1.48 22.20 -5.60
C HIS A 100 -1.27 21.99 -7.11
N ARG A 101 -0.03 21.96 -7.59
CA ARG A 101 0.29 21.76 -9.02
C ARG A 101 0.69 20.32 -9.34
N SER A 102 0.61 19.39 -8.38
CA SER A 102 0.97 17.98 -8.57
C SER A 102 2.38 17.79 -9.16
N ARG A 103 3.32 18.65 -8.74
CA ARG A 103 4.72 18.65 -9.17
C ARG A 103 5.64 18.16 -8.07
N TYR A 104 5.32 18.43 -6.81
CA TYR A 104 6.10 17.99 -5.66
C TYR A 104 5.19 17.34 -4.64
N PHE A 105 5.73 16.37 -3.92
CA PHE A 105 5.09 15.89 -2.72
C PHE A 105 6.13 15.66 -1.62
N VAL A 106 5.66 15.78 -0.40
CA VAL A 106 6.38 15.38 0.80
C VAL A 106 5.79 14.05 1.27
N ASP A 107 6.67 13.13 1.63
CA ASP A 107 6.32 11.79 2.08
C ASP A 107 6.92 11.56 3.46
N LEU A 108 6.05 11.42 4.46
CA LEU A 108 6.40 10.92 5.77
C LEU A 108 6.19 9.41 5.76
N HIS A 109 7.29 8.65 5.72
CA HIS A 109 7.23 7.18 5.68
C HIS A 109 7.95 6.54 6.85
N ASP A 110 7.38 5.47 7.37
CA ASP A 110 7.97 4.58 8.37
C ASP A 110 7.67 3.11 8.05
N ASP A 111 8.45 2.23 8.67
CA ASP A 111 8.21 0.79 8.64
C ASP A 111 8.50 0.17 10.03
N LEU A 112 8.31 -1.15 10.17
CA LEU A 112 8.49 -1.87 11.44
C LEU A 112 9.94 -1.83 11.99
N THR A 113 10.89 -1.49 11.14
CA THR A 113 12.34 -1.49 11.42
C THR A 113 12.97 -0.11 11.29
N THR A 114 12.32 0.83 10.60
CA THR A 114 12.84 2.19 10.43
C THR A 114 11.85 3.25 10.92
N PRO A 115 12.31 4.22 11.72
CA PRO A 115 11.46 5.28 12.23
C PRO A 115 11.07 6.27 11.12
N PRO A 116 10.08 7.13 11.37
CA PRO A 116 9.55 8.03 10.35
C PRO A 116 10.59 8.96 9.74
N LYS A 117 10.57 9.08 8.40
CA LYS A 117 11.41 9.98 7.63
C LYS A 117 10.55 10.84 6.73
N LEU A 118 10.84 12.15 6.74
CA LEU A 118 10.19 13.14 5.90
C LEU A 118 11.06 13.43 4.68
N MET A 119 10.58 13.05 3.51
CA MET A 119 11.31 13.14 2.24
C MET A 119 10.59 14.07 1.26
N LEU A 120 11.32 14.83 0.46
CA LEU A 120 10.78 15.62 -0.65
C LEU A 120 11.00 14.89 -1.97
N TYR A 121 9.96 14.83 -2.79
CA TYR A 121 10.01 14.26 -4.13
C TYR A 121 9.50 15.25 -5.19
N GLU A 122 10.11 15.22 -6.38
CA GLU A 122 9.59 15.83 -7.60
C GLU A 122 8.92 14.76 -8.47
N LEU A 123 7.72 15.03 -8.94
CA LEU A 123 7.02 14.19 -9.91
C LEU A 123 7.47 14.56 -11.32
N ALA A 124 8.09 13.60 -11.99
CA ALA A 124 8.31 13.64 -13.42
C ALA A 124 7.10 13.00 -14.11
N HIS A 125 6.55 13.77 -15.04
CA HIS A 125 5.46 13.32 -15.90
C HIS A 125 6.04 13.15 -17.29
N GLY A 126 5.67 12.06 -17.97
CA GLY A 126 5.86 11.95 -19.41
C GLY A 126 5.42 13.20 -20.14
N GLU A 127 6.12 13.58 -21.21
CA GLU A 127 5.61 14.63 -22.09
C GLU A 127 4.18 14.28 -22.50
N THR A 128 3.27 15.21 -22.28
CA THR A 128 1.86 15.04 -22.63
C THR A 128 1.75 15.10 -24.15
N GLY A 129 1.99 13.98 -24.82
CA GLY A 129 1.58 13.77 -26.21
C GLY A 129 0.07 13.97 -26.26
N GLY A 130 -0.36 15.06 -26.88
CA GLY A 130 -1.74 15.53 -26.78
C GLY A 130 -2.73 14.47 -27.23
N MET A 131 -3.78 14.23 -26.44
CA MET A 131 -5.01 13.49 -26.78
C MET A 131 -4.85 12.21 -27.63
N THR A 132 -3.69 11.53 -27.61
CA THR A 132 -3.47 10.27 -28.32
C THR A 132 -3.35 9.13 -27.34
N CYS A 133 -3.82 7.97 -27.80
CA CYS A 133 -4.05 6.73 -27.08
C CYS A 133 -2.94 6.30 -26.11
N ASP A 134 -3.37 5.66 -25.03
CA ASP A 134 -2.66 5.27 -23.81
C ASP A 134 -1.48 4.29 -23.99
N ALA A 135 -0.98 4.06 -25.21
CA ALA A 135 0.10 3.12 -25.47
C ALA A 135 1.50 3.67 -25.16
N GLU A 136 1.66 5.01 -25.10
CA GLU A 136 3.00 5.64 -25.06
C GLU A 136 3.14 6.70 -23.97
N ARG A 137 2.17 6.78 -23.04
CA ARG A 137 2.25 7.72 -21.93
C ARG A 137 3.31 7.22 -20.93
N GLU A 138 4.47 7.86 -20.95
CA GLU A 138 5.55 7.58 -20.01
C GLU A 138 5.02 7.57 -18.56
N PRO A 139 5.37 6.55 -17.77
CA PRO A 139 4.84 6.38 -16.43
C PRO A 139 5.22 7.57 -15.54
N VAL A 140 4.27 8.01 -14.71
CA VAL A 140 4.55 9.01 -13.68
C VAL A 140 5.61 8.43 -12.75
N SER A 141 6.72 9.14 -12.58
CA SER A 141 7.81 8.72 -11.70
C SER A 141 8.11 9.79 -10.67
N ALA A 142 8.56 9.37 -9.49
CA ALA A 142 8.97 10.27 -8.42
C ALA A 142 10.49 10.26 -8.30
N ARG A 143 11.11 11.43 -8.39
CA ARG A 143 12.53 11.63 -8.11
C ARG A 143 12.68 12.16 -6.70
N CYS A 144 13.45 11.48 -5.86
CA CYS A 144 13.81 11.99 -4.54
C CYS A 144 14.67 13.25 -4.68
N CYS A 145 14.20 14.37 -4.13
CA CYS A 145 14.92 15.63 -4.07
C CYS A 145 15.83 15.69 -2.83
N GLY A 146 15.41 15.09 -1.72
CA GLY A 146 16.21 15.01 -0.51
C GLY A 146 15.42 14.73 0.76
N LEU A 147 16.16 14.47 1.85
CA LEU A 147 15.66 14.33 3.21
C LEU A 147 15.35 15.71 3.79
N ILE A 148 14.12 15.91 4.26
CA ILE A 148 13.74 17.09 5.05
C ILE A 148 14.05 16.85 6.52
N HIS A 149 13.64 15.68 7.05
CA HIS A 149 13.84 15.34 8.46
C HIS A 149 13.92 13.82 8.65
N ASP A 150 14.84 13.38 9.51
CA ASP A 150 14.89 12.01 10.01
C ASP A 150 14.50 12.05 11.49
N ALA A 151 13.44 11.32 11.85
CA ALA A 151 12.89 11.34 13.21
C ALA A 151 13.76 10.58 14.23
N MET A 152 14.90 10.00 13.85
CA MET A 152 15.87 9.49 14.84
C MET A 152 16.50 10.63 15.62
N GLU A 153 15.82 11.02 16.70
CA GLU A 153 16.36 11.89 17.70
C GLU A 153 17.50 11.17 18.43
N SER A 154 18.67 11.79 18.51
CA SER A 154 19.90 11.17 19.04
C SER A 154 19.71 10.59 20.45
N ARG A 155 18.85 11.22 21.25
CA ARG A 155 18.49 10.77 22.60
C ARG A 155 17.75 9.43 22.61
N VAL A 156 16.93 9.15 21.60
CA VAL A 156 16.22 7.87 21.44
C VAL A 156 17.20 6.77 21.07
N GLN A 157 18.21 7.08 20.25
CA GLN A 157 19.31 6.16 19.92
C GLN A 157 20.15 5.80 21.15
N GLU A 158 20.45 6.78 22.01
CA GLU A 158 21.16 6.54 23.26
C GLU A 158 20.35 5.67 24.23
N LEU A 159 19.03 5.83 24.24
CA LEU A 159 18.13 5.05 25.12
C LEU A 159 17.76 3.67 24.57
N SER A 160 17.88 3.42 23.26
CA SER A 160 17.47 2.14 22.68
C SER A 160 18.31 0.97 23.20
N ASP A 161 19.57 1.22 23.54
CA ASP A 161 20.47 0.22 24.13
C ASP A 161 20.20 0.01 25.64
N ASP A 162 19.62 1.02 26.31
CA ASP A 162 19.42 1.07 27.76
C ASP A 162 18.01 0.65 28.21
N LEU A 163 17.03 0.59 27.29
CA LEU A 163 15.64 0.24 27.62
C LEU A 163 15.40 -1.27 27.45
N PRO A 164 15.27 -2.05 28.55
CA PRO A 164 14.91 -3.45 28.43
C PRO A 164 13.50 -3.58 27.82
N PRO A 165 13.24 -4.64 27.02
CA PRO A 165 11.93 -4.88 26.43
C PRO A 165 10.85 -4.92 27.51
N PRO A 166 9.65 -4.37 27.25
CA PRO A 166 8.62 -4.25 28.26
C PRO A 166 8.20 -5.63 28.78
N HIS A 167 8.11 -5.76 30.10
CA HIS A 167 7.55 -6.96 30.72
C HIS A 167 6.03 -6.95 30.58
N LEU A 168 5.48 -7.78 29.69
CA LEU A 168 4.04 -8.04 29.65
C LEU A 168 3.63 -8.80 30.91
N PHE A 169 2.81 -8.17 31.75
CA PHE A 169 2.10 -8.85 32.81
C PHE A 169 0.74 -9.30 32.29
N SER A 170 0.46 -10.60 32.39
CA SER A 170 -0.90 -11.12 32.18
C SER A 170 -1.58 -11.28 33.54
N PHE A 171 -2.78 -10.74 33.67
CA PHE A 171 -3.63 -11.05 34.80
C PHE A 171 -4.30 -12.39 34.54
N ARG A 172 -4.17 -13.34 35.46
CA ARG A 172 -5.02 -14.54 35.42
C ARG A 172 -6.46 -14.10 35.70
N SER A 173 -7.35 -14.32 34.74
CA SER A 173 -8.79 -14.18 34.98
C SER A 173 -9.22 -15.17 36.08
N ARG A 174 -10.21 -14.76 36.88
CA ARG A 174 -10.66 -15.44 38.11
C ARG A 174 -11.19 -16.86 37.88
N GLU A 175 -11.47 -17.23 36.65
CA GLU A 175 -11.85 -18.60 36.27
C GLU A 175 -10.67 -19.25 35.54
N GLY A 176 -10.09 -20.27 36.18
CA GLY A 176 -8.92 -20.99 35.69
C GLY A 176 -9.19 -21.67 34.35
N GLY A 177 -8.76 -21.02 33.27
CA GLY A 177 -8.73 -21.55 31.92
C GLY A 177 -7.68 -20.81 31.10
N GLY A 178 -6.41 -20.93 31.51
CA GLY A 178 -5.30 -20.32 30.79
C GLY A 178 -5.07 -21.01 29.45
N SER A 179 -5.57 -20.41 28.37
CA SER A 179 -5.13 -20.71 27.00
C SER A 179 -3.90 -19.86 26.69
N GLY A 180 -2.75 -20.22 27.26
CA GLY A 180 -1.45 -19.75 26.77
C GLY A 180 -0.99 -20.70 25.67
N GLY A 181 -0.90 -20.19 24.44
CA GLY A 181 -0.37 -20.95 23.30
C GLY A 181 1.03 -21.45 23.61
N GLY A 182 1.21 -22.76 23.57
CA GLY A 182 2.49 -23.42 23.76
C GLY A 182 3.36 -23.23 22.53
N ASP A 183 4.51 -22.61 22.73
CA ASP A 183 5.69 -22.82 21.88
C ASP A 183 6.24 -24.22 22.17
N ASP A 184 5.85 -25.21 21.37
CA ASP A 184 6.45 -26.55 21.40
C ASP A 184 7.81 -26.52 20.68
N ASN A 185 8.84 -25.97 21.34
CA ASN A 185 10.23 -26.23 20.97
C ASN A 185 10.68 -27.57 21.60
N ARG A 186 10.44 -28.68 20.89
CA ARG A 186 10.94 -30.01 21.27
C ARG A 186 12.39 -30.20 20.82
N ASP A 187 13.31 -29.68 21.63
CA ASP A 187 14.69 -30.19 21.71
C ASP A 187 14.68 -31.42 22.63
N SER A 188 14.92 -32.60 22.06
CA SER A 188 14.99 -33.87 22.79
C SER A 188 16.45 -34.32 22.86
N SER A 189 17.16 -33.84 23.88
CA SER A 189 18.45 -34.38 24.31
C SER A 189 18.30 -35.37 25.47
N LYS A 190 18.82 -36.59 25.24
CA LYS A 190 19.41 -37.59 26.17
C LYS A 190 18.55 -38.67 26.87
N GLY A 191 19.04 -39.91 26.67
CA GLY A 191 18.98 -41.08 27.57
C GLY A 191 18.25 -42.26 26.94
N GLY A 192 18.78 -43.46 26.70
CA GLY A 192 19.95 -44.20 27.17
C GLY A 192 19.55 -45.68 27.38
N ARG A 193 20.49 -46.62 27.18
CA ARG A 193 20.40 -48.12 27.29
C ARG A 193 19.99 -48.81 25.98
N GLY A 194 20.64 -49.85 25.46
CA GLY A 194 21.77 -50.70 25.85
C GLY A 194 21.72 -51.96 24.97
N GLY A 195 22.84 -52.66 24.77
CA GLY A 195 22.86 -54.03 24.23
C GLY A 195 23.81 -54.29 23.05
N ASP A 196 25.01 -54.75 23.39
CA ASP A 196 25.75 -55.92 22.87
C ASP A 196 25.78 -56.25 21.36
N GLY A 197 27.00 -56.46 20.84
CA GLY A 197 27.19 -57.21 19.60
C GLY A 197 28.55 -57.08 18.93
N ASP A 198 29.53 -57.83 19.45
CA ASP A 198 30.70 -58.45 18.79
C ASP A 198 30.99 -58.18 17.28
N GLY A 199 32.28 -57.98 16.94
CA GLY A 199 32.74 -58.32 15.58
C GLY A 199 33.99 -57.65 15.00
N LYS A 200 35.16 -57.88 15.59
CA LYS A 200 36.45 -58.24 14.93
C LYS A 200 36.91 -57.57 13.61
N ARG A 201 38.18 -57.11 13.71
CA ARG A 201 39.30 -57.21 12.73
C ARG A 201 39.24 -56.30 11.51
N ASP A 202 40.34 -55.87 10.90
CA ASP A 202 41.77 -55.66 11.20
C ASP A 202 42.22 -54.78 10.02
N SER A 203 43.29 -54.01 10.22
CA SER A 203 44.09 -53.19 9.29
C SER A 203 44.47 -53.88 7.96
N PRO A 204 45.19 -53.22 7.00
CA PRO A 204 45.80 -51.89 7.03
C PRO A 204 45.41 -50.89 5.93
#